data_AF-A0A924R1Y7-F1
#
_entry.id   AF-A0A924R1Y7-F1
#
_cell.length_a   1.000
_cell.length_b   1.000
_cell.length_c   1.000
_cell.angle_alpha   90.00
_cell.angle_beta   90.00
_cell.angle_gamma   90.00
#
_symmetry.space_group_name_H-M   'P 1'
#
loop_
_entity.id
_entity.type
_entity.pdbx_description
1 polymer ?
#
loop_
_entity_poly.entity_id
_entity_poly.type
_entity_poly.pdbx_seq_one_letter_code
_entity_poly.pdbx_strand_id
1 'polypeptide(L)'
;LLVLAGTAIAVMVADGKVGILNPGAHGFSEVLYAFSSAANNNGSAFAGLSANTPYYNIALAIAMWFGRFAIIVPVLALAGSLAAKKRIPVSGGTMPTHGPLFIVLLIGTVLLIGALTYIPALALGPIVEQLILLAAK
;
A
#
# COMPACT_ATOMS: atom_id res chain seq x y z
N LEU A 1 3.46 -2.55 5.81
CA LEU A 1 4.29 -3.77 6.01
C LEU A 1 3.79 -4.96 5.20
N LEU A 2 2.50 -5.33 5.25
CA LEU A 2 1.95 -6.45 4.45
C LEU A 2 2.32 -6.38 2.96
N VAL A 3 2.21 -5.19 2.35
CA VAL A 3 2.61 -4.95 0.95
C VAL A 3 4.08 -5.29 0.72
N LEU A 4 4.98 -4.62 1.45
CA LEU A 4 6.42 -4.73 1.25
C LEU A 4 6.95 -6.13 1.62
N ALA A 5 6.50 -6.69 2.74
CA ALA A 5 6.90 -8.03 3.19
C ALA A 5 6.36 -9.12 2.26
N GLY A 6 5.08 -9.03 1.86
CA GLY A 6 4.50 -9.97 0.91
C GLY A 6 5.21 -9.93 -0.45
N THR A 7 5.48 -8.72 -0.95
CA THR A 7 6.25 -8.53 -2.19
C THR A 7 7.65 -9.11 -2.06
N ALA A 8 8.37 -8.82 -0.97
CA ALA A 8 9.73 -9.33 -0.74
C ALA A 8 9.78 -10.86 -0.70
N ILE A 9 8.86 -11.51 0.02
CA ILE A 9 8.79 -12.98 0.08
C ILE A 9 8.50 -13.55 -1.31
N ALA A 10 7.54 -12.98 -2.04
CA ALA A 10 7.14 -13.48 -3.35
C ALA A 10 8.26 -13.44 -4.39
N VAL A 11 9.11 -12.41 -4.37
CA VAL A 11 10.24 -12.32 -5.31
C VAL A 11 11.44 -13.19 -4.90
N MET A 12 11.48 -13.67 -3.65
CA MET A 12 12.55 -14.54 -3.15
C MET A 12 12.27 -16.04 -3.35
N VAL A 13 11.01 -16.45 -3.38
CA VAL A 13 10.62 -17.86 -3.49
C VAL A 13 10.28 -18.27 -4.93
N ALA A 14 10.50 -19.54 -5.27
CA ALA A 14 10.23 -20.04 -6.63
C ALA A 14 8.74 -19.91 -6.99
N ASP A 15 7.85 -20.37 -6.11
CA ASP A 15 6.39 -20.38 -6.34
C ASP A 15 5.78 -18.98 -6.54
N GLY A 16 6.40 -17.96 -5.94
CA GLY A 16 6.00 -16.56 -6.13
C GLY A 16 6.44 -16.00 -7.47
N LYS A 17 7.52 -16.51 -8.06
CA LYS A 17 8.00 -16.03 -9.37
C LYS A 17 7.34 -16.72 -10.56
N VAL A 18 6.80 -17.93 -10.38
CA VAL A 18 6.20 -18.73 -11.48
C VAL A 18 5.01 -18.04 -12.14
N GLY A 19 4.26 -17.22 -11.40
CA GLY A 19 3.08 -16.53 -11.92
C GLY A 19 3.38 -15.24 -12.70
N ILE A 20 4.62 -14.75 -12.70
CA ILE A 20 5.01 -13.47 -13.32
C ILE A 20 4.96 -13.61 -14.84
N LEU A 21 4.24 -12.70 -15.51
CA LEU A 21 4.07 -12.74 -16.97
C LEU A 21 5.16 -11.94 -17.67
N ASN A 22 5.41 -10.73 -17.19
CA ASN A 22 6.34 -9.82 -17.85
C ASN A 22 7.74 -9.88 -17.20
N PRO A 23 8.83 -9.96 -17.98
CA PRO A 23 10.17 -10.00 -17.41
C PRO A 23 10.61 -8.63 -16.88
N GLY A 24 11.71 -8.63 -16.11
CA GLY A 24 12.36 -7.40 -15.65
C GLY A 24 11.53 -6.61 -14.64
N ALA A 25 11.61 -5.28 -14.74
CA ALA A 25 10.99 -4.37 -13.77
C ALA A 25 9.45 -4.45 -13.76
N HIS A 26 8.82 -4.71 -14.91
CA HIS A 26 7.36 -4.86 -14.97
C HIS A 26 6.88 -6.08 -14.19
N GLY A 27 7.63 -7.18 -14.22
CA GLY A 27 7.32 -8.38 -13.41
C GLY A 27 7.37 -8.10 -11.91
N PHE A 28 8.32 -7.27 -11.46
CA PHE A 28 8.32 -6.78 -10.08
C PHE A 28 7.08 -5.94 -9.78
N SER A 29 6.70 -5.04 -10.71
CA SER A 29 5.48 -4.22 -10.59
C SER A 29 4.21 -5.07 -10.49
N GLU A 30 4.11 -6.18 -11.25
CA GLU A 30 2.99 -7.14 -11.17
C GLU A 30 2.82 -7.69 -9.75
N VAL A 31 3.90 -8.14 -9.13
CA VAL A 31 3.90 -8.67 -7.76
C VAL A 31 3.59 -7.58 -6.75
N LEU A 32 4.28 -6.44 -6.83
CA LEU A 32 4.08 -5.29 -5.94
C LEU A 32 2.63 -4.81 -6.00
N TYR A 33 2.03 -4.73 -7.19
CA TYR A 33 0.66 -4.30 -7.39
C TYR A 33 -0.34 -5.30 -6.78
N ALA A 34 -0.12 -6.61 -6.95
CA ALA A 34 -0.97 -7.63 -6.37
C ALA A 34 -1.04 -7.54 -4.83
N PHE A 35 0.11 -7.43 -4.16
CA PHE A 35 0.14 -7.25 -2.70
C PHE A 35 -0.34 -5.88 -2.25
N SER A 36 -0.09 -4.82 -3.03
CA SER A 36 -0.62 -3.48 -2.76
C SER A 36 -2.15 -3.49 -2.77
N SER A 37 -2.74 -4.10 -3.80
CA SER A 37 -4.19 -4.20 -3.95
C SER A 37 -4.81 -5.07 -2.87
N ALA A 38 -4.25 -6.26 -2.62
CA ALA A 38 -4.77 -7.20 -1.63
C ALA A 38 -4.69 -6.63 -0.21
N ALA A 39 -3.52 -6.16 0.23
CA ALA A 39 -3.36 -5.64 1.59
C ALA A 39 -4.16 -4.36 1.86
N ASN A 40 -4.50 -3.59 0.82
CA ASN A 40 -5.35 -2.40 0.94
C ASN A 40 -6.81 -2.65 0.54
N ASN A 41 -7.21 -3.91 0.32
CA ASN A 41 -8.58 -4.31 -0.02
C ASN A 41 -9.19 -3.57 -1.23
N ASN A 42 -8.38 -3.25 -2.23
CA ASN A 42 -8.85 -2.56 -3.45
C ASN A 42 -9.54 -3.55 -4.39
N GLY A 43 -8.85 -4.63 -4.77
CA GLY A 43 -9.37 -5.67 -5.67
C GLY A 43 -8.91 -5.54 -7.12
N SER A 44 -8.31 -4.41 -7.51
CA SER A 44 -7.66 -4.26 -8.82
C SER A 44 -6.48 -5.22 -8.99
N ALA A 45 -6.16 -5.59 -10.23
CA ALA A 45 -4.97 -6.36 -10.57
C ALA A 45 -4.41 -5.92 -11.93
N PHE A 46 -3.10 -6.12 -12.14
CA PHE A 46 -2.51 -6.02 -13.49
C PHE A 46 -3.04 -7.10 -14.43
N ALA A 47 -3.58 -8.20 -13.88
CA ALA A 47 -4.13 -9.36 -14.59
C ALA A 47 -3.13 -10.13 -15.47
N GLY A 48 -1.88 -9.67 -15.61
CA GLY A 48 -0.77 -10.45 -16.16
C GLY A 48 -0.28 -11.53 -15.18
N LEU A 49 -0.20 -11.20 -13.88
CA LEU A 49 0.20 -12.14 -12.84
C LEU A 49 -0.81 -13.29 -12.70
N SER A 50 -0.38 -14.53 -12.94
CA SER A 50 -1.18 -15.73 -12.70
C SER A 50 -1.27 -16.04 -11.21
N ALA A 51 -2.26 -15.43 -10.55
CA ALA A 51 -2.46 -15.56 -9.11
C ALA A 51 -3.23 -16.82 -8.70
N ASN A 52 -3.75 -17.61 -9.65
CA ASN A 52 -4.44 -18.87 -9.34
C ASN A 52 -3.45 -20.01 -9.06
N THR A 53 -2.61 -19.80 -8.05
CA THR A 53 -1.69 -20.80 -7.51
C THR A 53 -1.96 -20.94 -6.01
N PRO A 54 -1.66 -22.09 -5.38
CA PRO A 54 -1.79 -22.22 -3.93
C PRO A 54 -1.02 -21.14 -3.17
N TYR A 55 0.18 -20.79 -3.65
CA TYR A 55 1.00 -19.72 -3.07
C TYR A 55 0.26 -18.37 -3.04
N TYR A 56 -0.15 -17.86 -4.21
CA TYR A 56 -0.78 -16.54 -4.29
C TYR A 56 -2.17 -16.50 -3.65
N ASN A 57 -2.97 -17.55 -3.80
CA ASN A 57 -4.28 -17.65 -3.14
C ASN A 57 -4.13 -17.52 -1.62
N ILE A 58 -3.18 -18.23 -1.00
CA ILE A 58 -2.95 -18.17 0.45
C ILE A 58 -2.33 -16.82 0.85
N ALA A 59 -1.26 -16.39 0.17
CA ALA A 59 -0.52 -15.18 0.54
C ALA A 59 -1.39 -13.92 0.43
N LEU A 60 -2.17 -13.79 -0.65
CA LEU A 60 -3.07 -12.67 -0.86
C LEU A 60 -4.29 -12.74 0.07
N ALA A 61 -4.82 -13.93 0.38
CA ALA A 61 -5.89 -14.09 1.37
C ALA A 61 -5.45 -13.62 2.77
N ILE A 62 -4.24 -14.00 3.19
CA ILE A 62 -3.65 -13.51 4.45
C ILE A 62 -3.48 -11.99 4.41
N ALA A 63 -2.95 -11.44 3.31
CA ALA A 63 -2.77 -10.00 3.16
C ALA A 63 -4.10 -9.23 3.25
N MET A 64 -5.17 -9.71 2.59
CA MET A 64 -6.51 -9.12 2.68
C MET A 64 -7.08 -9.23 4.10
N TRP A 65 -6.96 -10.39 4.74
CA TRP A 65 -7.51 -10.62 6.07
C TRP A 65 -6.91 -9.67 7.10
N PHE A 66 -5.57 -9.58 7.15
CA PHE A 66 -4.90 -8.62 8.04
C PHE A 66 -5.09 -7.17 7.59
N GLY A 67 -5.06 -6.90 6.28
CA GLY A 67 -5.29 -5.57 5.73
C GLY A 67 -6.66 -4.99 6.09
N ARG A 68 -7.66 -5.86 6.29
CA ARG A 68 -9.00 -5.45 6.72
C ARG A 68 -9.15 -5.46 8.24
N PHE A 69 -9.02 -6.63 8.87
CA PHE A 69 -9.43 -6.79 10.26
C PHE A 69 -8.42 -6.23 11.26
N ALA A 70 -7.11 -6.31 10.95
CA ALA A 70 -6.09 -5.73 11.83
C ALA A 70 -6.11 -4.20 11.84
N ILE A 71 -6.73 -3.56 10.83
CA ILE A 71 -6.98 -2.11 10.81
C ILE A 71 -8.29 -1.76 11.54
N ILE A 72 -9.35 -2.56 11.37
CA ILE A 72 -10.64 -2.31 12.04
C ILE A 72 -10.49 -2.33 13.57
N VAL A 73 -9.75 -3.29 14.13
CA VAL A 73 -9.59 -3.43 15.59
C VAL A 73 -9.03 -2.16 16.26
N PRO A 74 -7.87 -1.60 15.87
CA PRO A 74 -7.36 -0.37 16.47
C PRO A 74 -8.22 0.85 16.16
N VAL A 75 -8.91 0.90 15.00
CA VAL A 75 -9.86 1.98 14.70
C VAL A 75 -11.05 1.96 15.66
N LEU A 76 -11.61 0.79 15.97
CA LEU A 76 -12.68 0.67 16.97
C LEU A 76 -12.19 1.00 18.39
N ALA A 77 -10.96 0.58 18.74
CA ALA A 77 -10.36 0.96 20.01
C ALA A 77 -10.16 2.48 20.13
N LEU A 78 -9.72 3.14 19.04
CA LEU A 78 -9.62 4.59 18.97
C LEU A 78 -10.99 5.25 19.13
N ALA A 79 -12.02 4.73 18.45
CA ALA A 79 -13.38 5.24 18.58
C ALA A 79 -13.89 5.16 20.02
N GLY A 80 -13.70 4.02 20.71
CA GLY A 80 -14.05 3.87 22.12
C GLY A 80 -13.29 4.83 23.05
N SER A 81 -11.98 4.98 22.81
CA SER A 81 -11.13 5.92 23.57
C SER A 81 -11.55 7.39 23.37
N LEU A 82 -11.93 7.76 22.14
CA LEU A 82 -12.40 9.12 21.82
C LEU A 82 -13.82 9.36 22.36
N ALA A 83 -14.71 8.37 22.33
CA ALA A 83 -16.07 8.48 22.85
C ALA A 83 -16.10 8.79 24.36
N ALA A 84 -15.11 8.32 25.11
CA ALA A 84 -14.98 8.61 26.54
C ALA A 84 -14.45 10.04 26.84
N LYS A 85 -13.96 10.78 25.84
CA LYS A 85 -13.39 12.12 26.02
C LYS A 85 -14.45 13.21 25.85
N LYS A 86 -14.42 14.21 26.74
CA LYS A 86 -15.26 15.41 26.60
C LYS A 86 -14.68 16.33 25.52
N ARG A 87 -15.55 16.88 24.68
CA ARG A 87 -15.17 17.93 23.72
C ARG A 87 -14.92 19.24 24.49
N ILE A 88 -13.78 19.87 24.23
CA ILE A 88 -13.38 21.14 24.87
C ILE A 88 -13.69 22.31 23.91
N PRO A 89 -14.11 23.48 24.41
CA PRO A 89 -14.30 24.67 23.59
C PRO A 89 -13.02 25.13 22.89
N VAL A 90 -13.19 25.85 21.78
CA VAL A 90 -12.10 26.47 21.03
C VAL A 90 -11.40 27.53 21.90
N SER A 91 -10.08 27.58 21.84
CA SER A 91 -9.23 28.54 22.55
C SER A 91 -8.19 29.14 21.61
N GLY A 92 -7.40 30.11 22.09
CA GLY A 92 -6.30 30.69 21.29
C GLY A 92 -5.22 29.69 20.85
N GLY A 93 -5.11 28.54 21.51
CA GLY A 93 -4.20 27.45 21.12
C GLY A 93 -4.80 26.43 20.15
N THR A 94 -6.07 26.56 19.77
CA THR A 94 -6.74 25.59 18.89
C THR A 94 -6.40 25.88 17.42
N MET A 95 -5.76 24.91 16.75
CA MET A 95 -5.51 25.01 15.31
C MET A 95 -6.81 24.76 14.50
N PRO A 96 -7.19 25.64 13.56
CA PRO A 96 -8.31 25.38 12.66
C PRO A 96 -8.05 24.16 11.76
N THR A 97 -8.91 23.14 11.84
CA THR A 97 -8.84 21.94 10.99
C THR A 97 -9.64 22.08 9.69
N HIS A 98 -9.68 23.30 9.15
CA HIS A 98 -10.40 23.66 7.92
C HIS A 98 -9.66 24.78 7.18
N GLY A 99 -10.02 25.00 5.91
CA GLY A 99 -9.38 26.00 5.05
C GLY A 99 -8.05 25.53 4.45
N PRO A 100 -7.40 26.39 3.63
CA PRO A 100 -6.29 25.99 2.78
C PRO A 100 -5.09 25.41 3.54
N LEU A 101 -4.75 25.99 4.70
CA LEU A 101 -3.61 25.54 5.51
C LEU A 101 -3.75 24.08 5.95
N PHE A 102 -4.90 23.71 6.50
CA PHE A 102 -5.13 22.34 6.96
C PHE A 102 -5.22 21.35 5.80
N ILE A 103 -5.79 21.77 4.67
CA ILE A 103 -5.85 20.95 3.43
C ILE A 103 -4.43 20.61 2.97
N VAL A 104 -3.55 21.61 2.85
CA VAL A 104 -2.15 21.41 2.43
C VAL A 104 -1.40 20.53 3.42
N LEU A 105 -1.57 20.77 4.73
CA LEU A 105 -0.96 19.96 5.77
C LEU A 105 -1.38 18.49 5.67
N LEU A 106 -2.68 18.22 5.48
CA LEU A 106 -3.21 16.86 5.38
C LEU A 106 -2.69 16.15 4.12
N ILE A 107 -2.75 16.81 2.96
CA ILE A 107 -2.21 16.27 1.70
C ILE A 107 -0.72 15.98 1.84
N GLY A 108 0.06 16.95 2.34
CA GLY A 108 1.49 16.80 2.54
C GLY A 108 1.84 15.63 3.47
N THR A 109 1.09 15.46 4.55
CA THR A 109 1.27 14.34 5.49
C THR A 109 1.03 12.99 4.82
N VAL A 110 -0.08 12.82 4.09
CA VAL A 110 -0.41 11.56 3.40
C VAL A 110 0.60 11.24 2.32
N LEU A 111 0.95 12.22 1.47
CA LEU A 111 1.91 12.05 0.40
C LEU A 111 3.31 11.74 0.93
N LEU A 112 3.76 12.44 1.97
CA LEU A 112 5.09 12.22 2.55
C LEU A 112 5.22 10.82 3.13
N ILE A 113 4.24 10.36 3.92
CA ILE A 113 4.26 9.01 4.49
C ILE A 113 4.22 7.95 3.38
N GLY A 114 3.34 8.11 2.39
CA GLY A 114 3.26 7.20 1.25
C GLY A 114 4.56 7.16 0.44
N ALA A 115 5.10 8.31 0.09
CA ALA A 115 6.34 8.45 -0.66
C ALA A 115 7.52 7.80 0.07
N LEU A 116 7.75 8.15 1.34
CA LEU A 116 8.86 7.59 2.12
C LEU A 116 8.75 6.07 2.33
N THR A 117 7.52 5.53 2.32
CA THR A 117 7.29 4.10 2.47
C THR A 117 7.55 3.32 1.18
N TYR A 118 7.17 3.89 0.02
CA TYR A 118 7.10 3.13 -1.24
C TYR A 118 8.09 3.57 -2.32
N ILE A 119 8.76 4.73 -2.19
CA ILE A 119 9.74 5.21 -3.18
C ILE A 119 10.78 4.13 -3.54
N PRO A 120 11.41 3.41 -2.59
CA PRO A 120 12.40 2.40 -2.95
C PRO A 120 11.82 1.26 -3.80
N ALA A 121 10.61 0.79 -3.49
CA ALA A 121 9.94 -0.25 -4.26
C ALA A 121 9.49 0.28 -5.64
N LEU A 122 8.92 1.48 -5.69
CA LEU A 122 8.49 2.11 -6.95
C LEU A 122 9.67 2.42 -7.88
N ALA A 123 10.84 2.74 -7.31
CA ALA A 123 12.08 2.93 -8.06
C ALA A 123 12.48 1.68 -8.83
N LEU A 124 12.33 0.50 -8.22
CA LEU A 124 12.70 -0.80 -8.80
C LEU A 124 11.65 -1.41 -9.74
N GLY A 125 10.43 -0.86 -9.77
CA GLY A 125 9.35 -1.31 -10.65
C GLY A 125 9.03 -0.28 -11.74
N PRO A 126 7.94 0.49 -11.59
CA PRO A 126 7.43 1.33 -12.67
C PRO A 126 8.36 2.50 -13.04
N ILE A 127 9.13 3.04 -12.10
CA ILE A 127 10.02 4.19 -12.39
C ILE A 127 11.16 3.75 -13.30
N VAL A 128 11.89 2.67 -12.95
CA VAL A 128 12.98 2.17 -13.80
C VAL A 128 12.46 1.68 -15.15
N GLU A 129 11.27 1.07 -15.19
CA GLU A 129 10.61 0.68 -16.44
C GLU A 129 10.41 1.90 -17.36
N GLN A 130 9.84 2.99 -16.83
CA GLN A 130 9.63 4.22 -17.60
C GLN A 130 10.95 4.83 -18.08
N LEU A 131 12.01 4.81 -17.25
CA LEU A 131 13.33 5.33 -17.63
C LEU A 131 13.96 4.51 -18.76
N ILE A 132 13.82 3.18 -18.74
CA ILE A 132 14.29 2.29 -19.82
C ILE A 132 13.56 2.58 -21.12
N LEU A 133 12.23 2.75 -21.08
CA LEU A 133 11.42 3.07 -22.26
C LEU A 133 11.80 4.43 -22.87
N LEU A 134 12.18 5.41 -22.04
CA LEU A 134 12.64 6.72 -22.51
C LEU A 134 14.05 6.65 -23.11
N ALA A 135 14.95 5.83 -22.56
CA ALA A 135 16.31 5.66 -23.06
C ALA A 135 16.39 4.81 -24.33
N ALA A 136 15.38 3.98 -24.60
CA ALA A 136 15.26 3.16 -25.80
C ALA A 136 14.71 3.93 -27.03
N LYS A 137 14.33 5.21 -26.86
CA LYS A 137 13.97 6.12 -27.95
C LYS A 137 15.19 6.88 -28.44
#